data_AF-A0A2J8X4M6-F1
#
_entry.id   AF-A0A2J8X4M6-F1
#
_cell.length_a   1.000
_cell.length_b   1.000
_cell.length_c   1.000
_cell.angle_alpha   90.00
_cell.angle_beta   90.00
_cell.angle_gamma   90.00
#
_symmetry.space_group_name_H-M   'P 1'
#
loop_
_entity.id
_entity.type
_entity.pdbx_description
1 polymer ?
#
loop_
_entity_poly.entity_id
_entity_poly.type
_entity_poly.pdbx_seq_one_letter_code
_entity_poly.pdbx_strand_id
1 'polypeptide(L)'
;CVLYLWSLKINHPKTLFLLRGNHECRHLTDYFTFKQECRIKYSEQVYDACMETFDCLPLAALLNQQFLCVHGGMSPEITSLDDIRKLDRFTEPPAFGPVCDLLWSDPSEDYGNEKTLEHYTHNTVRGCSYFYSYPAVCEFLQNNNLLSIIRAHEAQDAGYRMYRKSQATGFPSLITIFSAPNYLDVYNNKESATHSFDYPQ
;
A
#
# COMPACT_ATOMS: atom_id res chain seq x y z
N CYS A 1 3.23 6.83 -17.12
CA CYS A 1 3.70 6.93 -15.72
C CYS A 1 5.04 6.24 -15.50
N VAL A 2 5.15 4.92 -15.76
CA VAL A 2 6.36 4.11 -15.47
C VAL A 2 7.66 4.75 -15.96
N LEU A 3 7.81 5.04 -17.26
CA LEU A 3 9.05 5.60 -17.82
C LEU A 3 9.51 6.89 -17.12
N TYR A 4 8.57 7.77 -16.77
CA TYR A 4 8.88 9.04 -16.13
C TYR A 4 9.31 8.84 -14.67
N LEU A 5 8.55 8.07 -13.90
CA LEU A 5 8.90 7.76 -12.50
C LEU A 5 10.24 7.01 -12.39
N TRP A 6 10.56 6.15 -13.36
CA TRP A 6 11.81 5.39 -13.38
C TRP A 6 12.98 6.28 -13.79
N SER A 7 12.78 7.19 -14.75
CA SER A 7 13.75 8.25 -15.04
C SER A 7 14.04 9.08 -13.79
N LEU A 8 13.00 9.48 -13.04
CA LEU A 8 13.21 10.20 -11.78
C LEU A 8 13.91 9.33 -10.73
N LYS A 9 13.60 8.02 -10.62
CA LYS A 9 14.30 7.12 -9.68
C LYS A 9 15.78 6.99 -10.01
N ILE A 10 16.14 6.99 -11.30
CA ILE A 10 17.54 6.99 -11.76
C ILE A 10 18.23 8.31 -11.37
N ASN A 11 17.57 9.45 -11.56
CA ASN A 11 18.14 10.78 -11.27
C ASN A 11 18.13 11.14 -9.77
N HIS A 12 17.21 10.56 -8.99
CA HIS A 12 16.97 10.86 -7.58
C HIS A 12 16.94 9.58 -6.72
N PRO A 13 17.97 8.72 -6.78
CA PRO A 13 17.90 7.38 -6.20
C PRO A 13 17.77 7.37 -4.66
N LYS A 14 18.18 8.45 -4.00
CA LYS A 14 18.18 8.61 -2.53
C LYS A 14 17.02 9.48 -2.00
N THR A 15 16.24 10.11 -2.87
CA THR A 15 15.17 11.04 -2.46
C THR A 15 13.82 10.72 -3.08
N LEU A 16 13.77 9.91 -4.14
CA LEU A 16 12.54 9.34 -4.67
C LEU A 16 12.50 7.84 -4.41
N PHE A 17 11.39 7.39 -3.81
CA PHE A 17 11.15 5.99 -3.47
C PHE A 17 9.81 5.56 -4.09
N LEU A 18 9.79 4.32 -4.56
CA LEU A 18 8.63 3.71 -5.20
C LEU A 18 8.37 2.41 -4.44
N LEU A 19 7.15 2.21 -3.98
CA LEU A 19 6.71 0.95 -3.39
C LEU A 19 5.89 0.17 -4.41
N ARG A 20 5.81 -1.15 -4.21
CA ARG A 20 4.96 -2.03 -5.01
C ARG A 20 3.50 -1.85 -4.56
N GLY A 21 2.60 -1.67 -5.51
CA GLY A 21 1.16 -1.83 -5.30
C GLY A 21 0.65 -3.15 -5.84
N ASN A 22 -0.64 -3.41 -5.68
CA ASN A 22 -1.24 -4.67 -6.13
C ASN A 22 -1.36 -4.77 -7.66
N HIS A 23 -1.34 -3.65 -8.39
CA HIS A 23 -1.37 -3.61 -9.85
C HIS A 23 0.00 -3.80 -10.51
N GLU A 24 1.10 -3.71 -9.76
CA GLU A 24 2.46 -3.96 -10.25
C GLU A 24 2.77 -5.47 -10.28
N CYS A 25 1.94 -6.22 -11.01
CA CYS A 25 2.02 -7.68 -11.14
C CYS A 25 1.53 -8.15 -12.53
N ARG A 26 1.95 -9.34 -12.95
CA ARG A 26 1.56 -9.92 -14.25
C ARG A 26 0.06 -10.19 -14.29
N HIS A 27 -0.50 -10.71 -13.20
CA HIS A 27 -1.92 -11.09 -13.15
C HIS A 27 -2.87 -9.93 -13.46
N LEU A 28 -2.73 -8.80 -12.75
CA LEU A 28 -3.62 -7.65 -12.97
C LEU A 28 -3.29 -6.89 -14.26
N THR A 29 -2.02 -6.81 -14.65
CA THR A 29 -1.67 -6.07 -15.87
C THR A 29 -2.06 -6.78 -17.16
N ASP A 30 -2.19 -8.11 -17.12
CA ASP A 30 -2.76 -8.95 -18.20
C ASP A 30 -4.29 -8.89 -18.23
N TYR A 31 -4.94 -8.88 -17.05
CA TYR A 31 -6.40 -8.75 -16.95
C TYR A 31 -6.90 -7.34 -17.32
N PHE A 32 -6.22 -6.29 -16.87
CA PHE A 32 -6.49 -4.91 -17.22
C PHE A 32 -5.72 -4.49 -18.49
N THR A 33 -5.59 -3.19 -18.73
CA THR A 33 -5.16 -2.66 -20.03
C THR A 33 -3.65 -2.48 -20.17
N PHE A 34 -2.84 -2.62 -19.11
CA PHE A 34 -1.42 -2.24 -19.15
C PHE A 34 -0.60 -3.07 -20.15
N LYS A 35 -0.80 -4.40 -20.20
CA LYS A 35 -0.11 -5.24 -21.19
C LYS A 35 -0.47 -4.86 -22.62
N GLN A 36 -1.74 -4.59 -22.86
CA GLN A 36 -2.21 -4.15 -24.18
C GLN A 36 -1.68 -2.75 -24.53
N GLU A 37 -1.61 -1.84 -23.55
CA GLU A 37 -1.01 -0.52 -23.72
C GLU A 37 0.46 -0.62 -24.16
N CYS A 38 1.26 -1.46 -23.50
CA CYS A 38 2.66 -1.70 -23.89
C CYS A 38 2.76 -2.24 -25.32
N ARG A 39 1.93 -3.22 -25.69
CA ARG A 39 1.92 -3.78 -27.06
C ARG A 39 1.54 -2.76 -28.13
N ILE A 40 0.57 -1.89 -27.85
CA ILE A 40 0.11 -0.86 -28.80
C ILE A 40 1.14 0.27 -28.95
N LYS A 41 1.70 0.76 -27.84
CA LYS A 41 2.57 1.95 -27.84
C LYS A 41 4.04 1.63 -28.04
N TYR A 42 4.47 0.41 -27.69
CA TYR A 42 5.86 -0.03 -27.70
C TYR A 42 5.97 -1.47 -28.22
N SER A 43 6.19 -2.44 -27.34
CA SER A 43 6.26 -3.86 -27.65
C SER A 43 6.01 -4.70 -26.39
N GLU A 44 5.85 -6.02 -26.58
CA GLU A 44 5.77 -6.96 -25.46
C GLU A 44 7.07 -7.02 -24.65
N GLN A 45 8.24 -6.78 -25.27
CA GLN A 45 9.51 -6.70 -24.55
C GLN A 45 9.53 -5.58 -23.49
N VAL A 46 8.87 -4.45 -23.76
CA VAL A 46 8.73 -3.37 -22.77
C VAL A 46 7.83 -3.80 -21.61
N TYR A 47 6.79 -4.57 -21.89
CA TYR A 47 5.93 -5.14 -20.84
C TYR A 47 6.73 -6.10 -19.95
N ASP A 48 7.47 -7.04 -20.54
CA ASP A 48 8.27 -8.02 -19.81
C ASP A 48 9.33 -7.33 -18.92
N ALA A 49 10.00 -6.30 -19.45
CA ALA A 49 10.95 -5.49 -18.67
C ALA A 49 10.27 -4.74 -17.51
N CYS A 50 9.03 -4.27 -17.71
CA CYS A 50 8.26 -3.68 -16.60
C CYS A 50 7.95 -4.72 -15.52
N MET A 51 7.62 -5.97 -15.89
CA MET A 51 7.31 -7.03 -14.93
C MET A 51 8.53 -7.38 -14.08
N GLU A 52 9.70 -7.56 -14.70
CA GLU A 52 10.96 -7.78 -13.97
C GLU A 52 11.28 -6.62 -13.02
N THR A 53 10.97 -5.38 -13.44
CA THR A 53 11.21 -4.24 -12.57
C THR A 53 10.19 -4.11 -11.44
N PHE A 54 8.94 -4.51 -11.66
CA PHE A 54 7.91 -4.55 -10.64
C PHE A 54 8.23 -5.58 -9.55
N ASP A 55 8.84 -6.72 -9.90
CA ASP A 55 9.34 -7.69 -8.92
C ASP A 55 10.46 -7.11 -8.04
N CYS A 56 11.17 -6.08 -8.50
CA CYS A 56 12.22 -5.42 -7.70
C CYS A 56 11.68 -4.40 -6.68
N LEU A 57 10.44 -3.93 -6.84
CA LEU A 57 9.87 -2.85 -6.03
C LEU A 57 9.79 -3.25 -4.54
N PRO A 58 10.28 -2.40 -3.61
CA PRO A 58 10.09 -2.62 -2.18
C PRO A 58 8.61 -2.73 -1.78
N LEU A 59 8.31 -3.57 -0.79
CA LEU A 59 6.93 -3.79 -0.31
C LEU A 59 6.49 -2.75 0.73
N ALA A 60 7.45 -2.15 1.45
CA ALA A 60 7.17 -1.22 2.53
C ALA A 60 8.31 -0.19 2.69
N ALA A 61 8.01 0.90 3.38
CA ALA A 61 9.00 1.85 3.90
C ALA A 61 8.73 2.15 5.37
N LEU A 62 9.81 2.37 6.13
CA LEU A 62 9.73 2.92 7.49
C LEU A 62 10.14 4.39 7.42
N LEU A 63 9.17 5.29 7.53
CA LEU A 63 9.38 6.74 7.45
C LEU A 63 9.58 7.32 8.85
N ASN A 64 10.69 8.05 9.02
CA ASN A 64 11.10 8.70 10.28
C ASN A 64 11.07 7.80 11.52
N GLN A 65 11.22 6.48 11.33
CA GLN A 65 11.10 5.49 12.41
C GLN A 65 9.74 5.52 13.14
N GLN A 66 8.73 6.16 12.54
CA GLN A 66 7.43 6.40 13.16
C GLN A 66 6.27 5.85 12.33
N PHE A 67 6.40 5.82 11.01
CA PHE A 67 5.32 5.41 10.12
C PHE A 67 5.72 4.20 9.30
N LEU A 68 4.89 3.15 9.35
CA LEU A 68 4.94 2.08 8.36
C LEU A 68 4.15 2.52 7.14
N CYS A 69 4.80 2.62 5.98
CA CYS A 69 4.19 2.93 4.70
C CYS A 69 4.09 1.66 3.86
N VAL A 70 2.88 1.29 3.45
CA VAL A 70 2.58 0.11 2.62
C VAL A 70 1.48 0.47 1.61
N HIS A 71 1.25 -0.35 0.59
CA HIS A 71 0.14 -0.09 -0.34
C HIS A 71 -1.20 -0.58 0.23
N GLY A 72 -1.24 -1.86 0.57
CA GLY A 72 -2.31 -2.59 1.25
C GLY A 72 -2.40 -2.17 2.72
N GLY A 73 -2.02 -3.07 3.61
CA GLY A 73 -2.04 -2.82 5.05
C GLY A 73 -1.38 -3.95 5.82
N MET A 74 -2.17 -4.60 6.67
CA MET A 74 -1.70 -5.58 7.64
C MET A 74 -1.86 -7.03 7.18
N SER A 75 -1.06 -7.92 7.76
CA SER A 75 -1.15 -9.37 7.59
C SER A 75 -1.21 -10.06 8.95
N PRO A 76 -2.00 -11.12 9.14
CA PRO A 76 -1.92 -11.96 10.32
C PRO A 76 -0.55 -12.63 10.50
N GLU A 77 0.25 -12.75 9.43
CA GLU A 77 1.60 -13.34 9.44
C GLU A 77 2.71 -12.31 9.67
N ILE A 78 2.38 -11.01 9.77
CA ILE A 78 3.35 -9.93 10.00
C ILE A 78 3.06 -9.30 11.34
N THR A 79 3.86 -9.65 12.34
CA THR A 79 3.74 -9.11 13.70
C THR A 79 4.82 -8.09 14.03
N SER A 80 5.92 -8.11 13.26
CA SER A 80 7.05 -7.21 13.43
C SER A 80 7.55 -6.65 12.10
N LEU A 81 8.28 -5.53 12.16
CA LEU A 81 9.00 -5.00 10.99
C LEU A 81 10.04 -5.97 10.43
N ASP A 82 10.57 -6.88 11.25
CA ASP A 82 11.52 -7.91 10.81
C ASP A 82 10.86 -8.98 9.94
N ASP A 83 9.57 -9.24 10.13
CA ASP A 83 8.85 -10.22 9.30
C ASP A 83 8.78 -9.72 7.84
N ILE A 84 8.56 -8.41 7.64
CA ILE A 84 8.61 -7.77 6.31
C ILE A 84 10.01 -7.90 5.69
N ARG A 85 11.07 -7.71 6.48
CA ARG A 85 12.47 -7.77 6.00
C ARG A 85 12.88 -9.16 5.51
N LYS A 86 12.23 -10.22 6.01
CA LYS A 86 12.52 -11.62 5.66
C LYS A 86 11.80 -12.09 4.39
N LEU A 87 10.84 -11.31 3.89
CA LEU A 87 10.06 -11.70 2.71
C LEU A 87 10.94 -11.71 1.45
N ASP A 88 10.85 -12.81 0.70
CA ASP A 88 11.31 -12.80 -0.69
C ASP A 88 10.27 -12.07 -1.54
N ARG A 89 10.67 -10.92 -2.08
CA ARG A 89 9.78 -10.05 -2.87
C ARG A 89 10.02 -10.15 -4.37
N PHE A 90 11.09 -10.81 -4.81
CA PHE A 90 11.53 -10.84 -6.22
C PHE A 90 10.76 -11.87 -7.04
N THR A 91 9.45 -11.91 -6.84
CA THR A 91 8.55 -12.86 -7.46
C THR A 91 7.24 -12.16 -7.82
N GLU A 92 6.44 -12.81 -8.66
CA GLU A 92 5.02 -12.47 -8.75
C GLU A 92 4.38 -12.55 -7.35
N PRO A 93 3.51 -11.61 -6.94
CA PRO A 93 2.83 -11.69 -5.66
C PRO A 93 1.99 -12.98 -5.59
N PRO A 94 2.13 -13.79 -4.54
CA PRO A 94 1.32 -14.99 -4.37
C PRO A 94 -0.16 -14.64 -4.16
N ALA A 95 -1.04 -15.61 -4.38
CA ALA A 95 -2.49 -15.45 -4.18
C ALA A 95 -2.90 -15.31 -2.70
N PHE A 96 -2.01 -15.69 -1.77
CA PHE A 96 -2.20 -15.61 -0.32
C PHE A 96 -0.85 -15.40 0.38
N GLY A 97 -0.90 -15.08 1.67
CA GLY A 97 0.28 -14.90 2.52
C GLY A 97 0.78 -13.47 2.61
N PRO A 98 1.89 -13.22 3.32
CA PRO A 98 2.26 -11.88 3.79
C PRO A 98 2.55 -10.88 2.67
N VAL A 99 3.11 -11.31 1.54
CA VAL A 99 3.31 -10.44 0.37
C VAL A 99 1.98 -10.04 -0.26
N CYS A 100 1.03 -10.99 -0.37
CA CYS A 100 -0.32 -10.69 -0.83
C CYS A 100 -0.99 -9.66 0.10
N ASP A 101 -0.91 -9.91 1.41
CA ASP A 101 -1.60 -9.11 2.41
C ASP A 101 -1.10 -7.66 2.49
N LEU A 102 0.22 -7.44 2.38
CA LEU A 102 0.82 -6.10 2.32
C LEU A 102 0.35 -5.28 1.11
N LEU A 103 -0.11 -5.94 0.05
CA LEU A 103 -0.58 -5.29 -1.18
C LEU A 103 -2.11 -5.19 -1.26
N TRP A 104 -2.85 -6.11 -0.63
CA TRP A 104 -4.28 -6.30 -0.88
C TRP A 104 -5.20 -6.08 0.32
N SER A 105 -4.67 -6.08 1.54
CA SER A 105 -5.53 -5.91 2.72
C SER A 105 -6.13 -4.50 2.80
N ASP A 106 -7.28 -4.42 3.46
CA ASP A 106 -8.03 -3.18 3.69
C ASP A 106 -8.42 -3.06 5.17
N PRO A 107 -8.62 -1.85 5.71
CA PRO A 107 -9.29 -1.70 6.99
C PRO A 107 -10.74 -2.20 6.89
N SER A 108 -11.31 -2.74 7.97
CA SER A 108 -12.73 -3.08 7.98
C SER A 108 -13.61 -1.85 7.72
N GLU A 109 -14.81 -2.05 7.17
CA GLU A 109 -15.74 -0.95 6.88
C GLU A 109 -16.09 -0.14 8.14
N ASP A 110 -16.24 -0.84 9.25
CA ASP A 110 -16.51 -0.31 10.59
C ASP A 110 -15.25 0.00 11.40
N TYR A 111 -14.08 0.16 10.76
CA TYR A 111 -12.79 0.35 11.44
C TYR A 111 -12.85 1.42 12.55
N GLY A 112 -12.51 1.01 13.76
CA GLY A 112 -12.59 1.82 14.97
C GLY A 112 -13.95 1.82 15.67
N ASN A 113 -14.97 1.17 15.13
CA ASN A 113 -16.30 0.99 15.73
C ASN A 113 -16.75 -0.47 15.64
N GLU A 114 -15.80 -1.41 15.58
CA GLU A 114 -16.05 -2.83 15.39
C GLU A 114 -16.88 -3.42 16.53
N LYS A 115 -17.76 -4.36 16.19
CA LYS A 115 -18.60 -5.08 17.17
C LYS A 115 -17.89 -6.28 17.79
N THR A 116 -16.90 -6.84 17.10
CA THR A 116 -16.08 -7.96 17.55
C THR A 116 -14.63 -7.50 17.73
N LEU A 117 -13.86 -8.27 18.49
CA LEU A 117 -12.42 -8.05 18.68
C LEU A 117 -11.59 -8.90 17.70
N GLU A 118 -12.19 -9.40 16.62
CA GLU A 118 -11.44 -10.15 15.61
C GLU A 118 -10.47 -9.22 14.90
N HIS A 119 -9.19 -9.62 14.86
CA HIS A 119 -8.14 -8.79 14.26
C HIS A 119 -8.19 -8.81 12.74
N TYR A 120 -8.51 -9.98 12.17
CA TYR A 120 -8.51 -10.23 10.74
C TYR A 120 -9.74 -11.04 10.35
N THR A 121 -10.45 -10.59 9.32
CA THR A 121 -11.54 -11.33 8.69
C THR A 121 -11.31 -11.39 7.19
N HIS A 122 -11.87 -12.38 6.49
CA HIS A 122 -11.64 -12.52 5.05
C HIS A 122 -12.13 -11.28 4.27
N ASN A 123 -11.29 -10.73 3.39
CA ASN A 123 -11.66 -9.58 2.58
C ASN A 123 -12.57 -9.99 1.42
N THR A 124 -13.87 -9.87 1.63
CA THR A 124 -14.89 -10.21 0.63
C THR A 124 -14.95 -9.24 -0.55
N VAL A 125 -14.41 -8.02 -0.41
CA VAL A 125 -14.37 -7.02 -1.50
C VAL A 125 -13.28 -7.36 -2.50
N ARG A 126 -12.11 -7.82 -2.02
CA ARG A 126 -10.98 -8.21 -2.88
C ARG A 126 -11.04 -9.67 -3.33
N GLY A 127 -11.67 -10.54 -2.55
CA GLY A 127 -11.71 -11.98 -2.80
C GLY A 127 -10.40 -12.72 -2.46
N CYS A 128 -9.46 -12.02 -1.82
CA CYS A 128 -8.22 -12.53 -1.27
C CYS A 128 -7.81 -11.63 -0.08
N SER A 129 -6.80 -12.04 0.70
CA SER A 129 -6.33 -11.27 1.86
C SER A 129 -7.44 -11.01 2.91
N TYR A 130 -7.23 -10.01 3.77
CA TYR A 130 -8.01 -9.76 4.97
C TYR A 130 -8.47 -8.31 5.08
N PHE A 131 -9.62 -8.13 5.74
CA PHE A 131 -9.92 -6.91 6.46
C PHE A 131 -9.18 -6.94 7.79
N TYR A 132 -8.50 -5.86 8.15
CA TYR A 132 -7.90 -5.69 9.47
C TYR A 132 -8.64 -4.64 10.29
N SER A 133 -8.77 -4.89 11.59
CA SER A 133 -9.48 -4.03 12.51
C SER A 133 -8.57 -3.03 13.23
N TYR A 134 -9.17 -2.02 13.86
CA TYR A 134 -8.50 -1.02 14.69
C TYR A 134 -7.71 -1.66 15.85
N PRO A 135 -8.22 -2.67 16.58
CA PRO A 135 -7.41 -3.42 17.54
C PRO A 135 -6.14 -4.03 16.94
N ALA A 136 -6.23 -4.64 15.76
CA ALA A 136 -5.08 -5.26 15.08
C ALA A 136 -3.98 -4.23 14.77
N VAL A 137 -4.37 -3.07 14.23
CA VAL A 137 -3.43 -1.98 13.93
C VAL A 137 -2.84 -1.41 15.23
N CYS A 138 -3.65 -1.16 16.26
CA CYS A 138 -3.16 -0.63 17.52
C CYS A 138 -2.16 -1.57 18.20
N GLU A 139 -2.41 -2.87 18.20
CA GLU A 139 -1.47 -3.87 18.73
C GLU A 139 -0.14 -3.83 17.96
N PHE A 140 -0.19 -3.86 16.62
CA PHE A 140 1.02 -3.82 15.81
C PHE A 140 1.82 -2.53 16.03
N LEU A 141 1.16 -1.38 16.08
CA LEU A 141 1.80 -0.08 16.33
C LEU A 141 2.49 -0.06 17.70
N GLN A 142 1.85 -0.59 18.74
CA GLN A 142 2.42 -0.67 20.08
C GLN A 142 3.64 -1.61 20.11
N ASN A 143 3.51 -2.80 19.53
CA ASN A 143 4.57 -3.81 19.52
C ASN A 143 5.81 -3.36 18.74
N ASN A 144 5.64 -2.49 17.75
CA ASN A 144 6.72 -2.02 16.89
C ASN A 144 7.16 -0.57 17.20
N ASN A 145 6.61 0.04 18.26
CA ASN A 145 6.87 1.43 18.64
C ASN A 145 6.66 2.43 17.48
N LEU A 146 5.55 2.29 16.76
CA LEU A 146 5.17 3.13 15.64
C LEU A 146 4.01 4.06 16.01
N LEU A 147 3.92 5.18 15.31
CA LEU A 147 2.89 6.19 15.51
C LEU A 147 1.62 5.89 14.69
N SER A 148 1.79 5.44 13.44
CA SER A 148 0.68 5.22 12.51
C SER A 148 1.11 4.37 11.31
N ILE A 149 0.11 3.87 10.57
CA ILE A 149 0.29 3.22 9.27
C ILE A 149 -0.23 4.18 8.18
N ILE A 150 0.58 4.40 7.15
CA ILE A 150 0.22 5.17 5.97
C ILE A 150 0.04 4.22 4.81
N ARG A 151 -1.12 4.29 4.14
CA ARG A 151 -1.50 3.36 3.08
C ARG A 151 -2.19 4.01 1.89
N ALA A 152 -2.47 3.23 0.84
CA ALA A 152 -3.19 3.67 -0.36
C ALA A 152 -4.36 2.73 -0.72
N HIS A 153 -4.40 2.19 -1.95
CA HIS A 153 -5.32 1.15 -2.47
C HIS A 153 -6.83 1.47 -2.56
N GLU A 154 -7.42 2.25 -1.65
CA GLU A 154 -8.85 2.58 -1.65
C GLU A 154 -9.09 4.03 -2.06
N ALA A 155 -9.92 4.24 -3.07
CA ALA A 155 -10.33 5.58 -3.50
C ALA A 155 -11.04 6.33 -2.36
N GLN A 156 -10.68 7.59 -2.16
CA GLN A 156 -11.27 8.47 -1.16
C GLN A 156 -11.81 9.71 -1.84
N ASP A 157 -13.04 10.12 -1.52
CA ASP A 157 -13.68 11.31 -2.11
C ASP A 157 -12.85 12.59 -1.89
N ALA A 158 -12.32 12.76 -0.67
CA ALA A 158 -11.42 13.86 -0.33
C ALA A 158 -9.96 13.64 -0.74
N GLY A 159 -9.63 12.52 -1.40
CA GLY A 159 -8.27 12.10 -1.70
C GLY A 159 -7.49 11.55 -0.51
N TYR A 160 -8.02 11.61 0.71
CA TYR A 160 -7.45 10.97 1.91
C TYR A 160 -8.52 10.60 2.93
N ARG A 161 -8.15 9.75 3.89
CA ARG A 161 -8.94 9.45 5.09
C ARG A 161 -8.03 9.24 6.29
N MET A 162 -8.32 9.97 7.38
CA MET A 162 -7.70 9.72 8.68
C MET A 162 -8.67 8.90 9.52
N TYR A 163 -8.21 7.75 10.01
CA TYR A 163 -9.04 6.83 10.78
C TYR A 163 -8.97 7.13 12.27
N ARG A 164 -9.65 6.31 13.08
CA ARG A 164 -9.71 6.45 14.54
C ARG A 164 -8.32 6.65 15.14
N LYS A 165 -8.22 7.63 16.05
CA LYS A 165 -6.99 7.94 16.78
C LYS A 165 -6.63 6.81 17.74
N SER A 166 -5.36 6.42 17.76
CA SER A 166 -4.83 5.53 18.80
C SER A 166 -5.01 6.19 20.17
N GLN A 167 -5.51 5.43 21.14
CA GLN A 167 -5.71 5.93 22.51
C GLN A 167 -4.37 6.27 23.19
N ALA A 168 -3.29 5.57 22.82
CA ALA A 168 -1.97 5.77 23.41
C ALA A 168 -1.29 7.07 22.93
N THR A 169 -1.49 7.47 21.67
CA THR A 169 -0.76 8.59 21.05
C THR A 169 -1.64 9.79 20.73
N GLY A 170 -2.97 9.62 20.69
CA GLY A 170 -3.90 10.65 20.23
C GLY A 170 -3.79 10.97 18.73
N PHE A 171 -2.98 10.21 17.98
CA PHE A 171 -2.75 10.38 16.55
C PHE A 171 -3.55 9.34 15.73
N PRO A 172 -4.02 9.64 14.50
CA PRO A 172 -4.69 8.66 13.65
C PRO A 172 -3.90 7.35 13.54
N SER A 173 -4.52 6.22 13.89
CA SER A 173 -3.85 4.90 13.84
C SER A 173 -3.53 4.46 12.41
N LEU A 174 -4.37 4.89 11.46
CA LEU A 174 -4.25 4.58 10.04
C LEU A 174 -4.59 5.83 9.22
N ILE A 175 -3.91 5.98 8.09
CA ILE A 175 -4.16 7.04 7.11
C ILE A 175 -4.19 6.40 5.72
N THR A 176 -5.25 6.66 4.96
CA THR A 176 -5.32 6.33 3.53
C THR A 176 -5.08 7.59 2.70
N ILE A 177 -4.19 7.49 1.72
CA ILE A 177 -3.88 8.54 0.74
C ILE A 177 -4.24 8.01 -0.65
N PHE A 178 -4.91 8.84 -1.45
CA PHE A 178 -5.28 8.53 -2.82
C PHE A 178 -4.96 9.70 -3.74
N SER A 179 -4.12 9.44 -4.74
CA SER A 179 -3.52 10.48 -5.58
C SER A 179 -3.95 10.41 -7.05
N ALA A 180 -5.11 9.80 -7.33
CA ALA A 180 -5.73 9.78 -8.66
C ALA A 180 -7.06 10.56 -8.63
N PRO A 181 -7.09 11.82 -9.09
CA PRO A 181 -8.29 12.64 -9.08
C PRO A 181 -9.24 12.17 -10.17
N ASN A 182 -10.55 12.37 -9.97
CA ASN A 182 -11.60 11.93 -10.89
C ASN A 182 -11.36 10.50 -11.42
N TYR A 183 -11.13 9.57 -10.49
CA TYR A 183 -10.74 8.20 -10.81
C TYR A 183 -11.72 7.58 -11.81
N LEU A 184 -11.16 6.91 -12.82
CA LEU A 184 -11.90 6.31 -13.95
C LEU A 184 -12.82 7.30 -14.69
N ASP A 185 -12.51 8.59 -14.64
CA ASP A 185 -13.26 9.69 -15.25
C ASP A 185 -14.71 9.85 -14.75
N VAL A 186 -15.11 9.13 -13.70
CA VAL A 186 -16.48 9.09 -13.19
C VAL A 186 -16.62 9.31 -11.69
N TYR A 187 -15.56 9.08 -10.91
CA TYR A 187 -15.64 9.16 -9.44
C TYR A 187 -15.73 10.60 -8.92
N ASN A 188 -15.27 11.60 -9.70
CA ASN A 188 -15.22 13.02 -9.32
C ASN A 188 -14.53 13.30 -7.97
N ASN A 189 -13.70 12.37 -7.50
CA ASN A 189 -12.96 12.48 -6.25
C ASN A 189 -11.75 13.44 -6.39
N LYS A 190 -11.32 14.01 -5.27
CA LYS A 190 -10.07 14.78 -5.18
C LYS A 190 -8.85 13.86 -5.06
N GLU A 191 -7.67 14.42 -5.30
CA GLU A 191 -6.37 13.81 -4.99
C GLU A 191 -5.76 14.43 -3.74
N SER A 192 -4.89 13.68 -3.06
CA SER A 192 -4.05 14.23 -2.00
C SER A 192 -2.63 13.68 -2.02
N ALA A 193 -1.72 14.41 -1.37
CA ALA A 193 -0.37 13.97 -1.05
C ALA A 193 -0.01 14.43 0.37
N THR A 194 0.65 13.57 1.15
CA THR A 194 1.11 13.94 2.49
C THR A 194 2.51 14.56 2.44
N HIS A 195 2.67 15.69 3.11
CA HIS A 195 3.96 16.36 3.30
C HIS A 195 4.30 16.36 4.79
N SER A 196 5.35 15.64 5.17
CA SER A 196 5.94 15.72 6.51
C SER A 196 7.21 16.56 6.47
N PHE A 197 7.30 17.55 7.36
CA PHE A 197 8.53 18.32 7.57
C PHE A 197 9.19 17.84 8.85
N ASP A 198 10.47 17.48 8.76
CA ASP A 198 11.33 17.45 9.94
C ASP A 198 11.84 18.86 10.17
N TYR A 199 11.45 19.46 11.30
CA TYR A 199 12.14 20.64 11.78
C TYR A 199 13.51 20.20 12.30
N PRO A 200 14.64 20.77 11.83
CA PRO A 200 15.92 20.51 12.45
C PRO A 200 15.84 20.95 13.91
N GLN A 201 16.23 20.06 14.84
CA GLN A 201 16.53 20.45 16.21
C GLN A 201 17.81 21.29 16.27
#